data_AF-B7H7X3-F1
#
_entry.id   AF-B7H7X3-F1
#
_cell.length_a   1.000
_cell.length_b   1.000
_cell.length_c   1.000
_cell.angle_alpha   90.00
_cell.angle_beta   90.00
_cell.angle_gamma   90.00
#
_symmetry.space_group_name_H-M   'P 1'
#
loop_
_entity.id
_entity.type
_entity.pdbx_description
1 polymer ?
#
loop_
_entity_poly.entity_id
_entity_poly.type
_entity_poly.pdbx_seq_one_letter_code
_entity_poly.pdbx_strand_id
1 'polypeptide(L)'
;MANEAKKIAEKFHVDKEKAAIAGYLHDISGIFPNEERIAVAEEFGVEIVEAERKFPMIIHQKLSRVIAKEIFKVEDEEILNAICCHTTLRKHATKMDLVLFVADKIEWDQKGTPPYLIEIKKGLGKSLEKAAFVYISYLWERKDTLKVIHPWLEEAYWDLKRIVQ
;
A
#
# COMPACT_ATOMS: atom_id res chain seq x y z
N MET A 1 -11.33 -4.60 -4.04
CA MET A 1 -10.58 -3.39 -3.66
C MET A 1 -11.44 -2.12 -3.53
N ALA A 2 -11.83 -1.43 -4.63
CA ALA A 2 -12.41 -0.07 -4.54
C ALA A 2 -13.64 0.07 -3.63
N ASN A 3 -14.53 -0.92 -3.61
CA ASN A 3 -15.69 -0.93 -2.70
C ASN A 3 -15.28 -1.01 -1.23
N GLU A 4 -14.23 -1.75 -0.90
CA GLU A 4 -13.73 -1.84 0.48
C GLU A 4 -13.04 -0.54 0.89
N ALA A 5 -12.26 0.07 -0.02
CA ALA A 5 -11.68 1.39 0.21
C ALA A 5 -12.76 2.45 0.48
N LYS A 6 -13.88 2.45 -0.27
CA LYS A 6 -15.04 3.32 0.00
C LYS A 6 -15.60 3.13 1.41
N LYS A 7 -15.87 1.88 1.82
CA LYS A 7 -16.44 1.58 3.15
C LYS A 7 -15.53 2.04 4.27
N ILE A 8 -14.22 1.78 4.16
CA ILE A 8 -13.25 2.20 5.17
C ILE A 8 -13.16 3.74 5.20
N ALA A 9 -13.10 4.39 4.03
CA ALA A 9 -13.07 5.85 3.94
C ALA A 9 -14.29 6.50 4.62
N GLU A 10 -15.50 6.00 4.33
CA GLU A 10 -16.74 6.47 4.96
C GLU A 10 -16.70 6.35 6.49
N LYS A 11 -16.23 5.19 7.00
CA LYS A 11 -16.11 4.94 8.45
C LYS A 11 -15.15 5.91 9.15
N PHE A 12 -14.10 6.36 8.47
CA PHE A 12 -13.04 7.20 9.05
C PHE A 12 -13.08 8.66 8.58
N HIS A 13 -14.19 9.09 7.95
CA HIS A 13 -14.41 10.43 7.44
C HIS A 13 -13.30 10.90 6.48
N VAL A 14 -12.90 10.00 5.58
CA VAL A 14 -12.00 10.27 4.43
C VAL A 14 -12.86 10.34 3.16
N ASP A 15 -12.43 11.11 2.16
CA ASP A 15 -13.14 11.20 0.89
C ASP A 15 -13.23 9.83 0.19
N LYS A 16 -14.44 9.29 0.13
CA LYS A 16 -14.71 7.96 -0.41
C LYS A 16 -14.53 7.87 -1.93
N GLU A 17 -14.74 8.95 -2.67
CA GLU A 17 -14.61 8.93 -4.12
C GLU A 17 -13.13 8.93 -4.49
N LYS A 18 -12.30 9.72 -3.78
CA LYS A 18 -10.84 9.62 -3.90
C LYS A 18 -10.33 8.23 -3.53
N ALA A 19 -10.81 7.65 -2.42
CA ALA A 19 -10.41 6.31 -2.00
C ALA A 19 -10.77 5.23 -3.04
N ALA A 20 -11.90 5.39 -3.73
CA ALA A 20 -12.30 4.48 -4.80
C ALA A 20 -11.43 4.60 -6.04
N ILE A 21 -11.13 5.82 -6.48
CA ILE A 21 -10.21 6.06 -7.60
C ILE A 21 -8.86 5.43 -7.30
N ALA A 22 -8.31 5.68 -6.10
CA ALA A 22 -7.08 5.06 -5.65
C ALA A 22 -7.19 3.51 -5.68
N GLY A 23 -8.31 2.97 -5.21
CA GLY A 23 -8.57 1.54 -5.20
C GLY A 23 -8.68 0.88 -6.57
N TYR A 24 -9.22 1.57 -7.57
CA TYR A 24 -9.24 1.08 -8.95
C TYR A 24 -7.85 1.07 -9.59
N LEU A 25 -6.99 2.01 -9.21
CA LEU A 25 -5.72 2.27 -9.89
C LEU A 25 -4.49 1.73 -9.15
N HIS A 26 -4.60 1.27 -7.90
CA HIS A 26 -3.44 0.88 -7.08
C HIS A 26 -2.52 -0.15 -7.74
N ASP A 27 -3.10 -1.12 -8.46
CA ASP A 27 -2.41 -2.21 -9.16
C ASP A 27 -2.45 -2.11 -10.68
N ILE A 28 -2.75 -0.93 -11.23
CA ILE A 28 -2.91 -0.74 -12.69
C ILE A 28 -1.63 -1.08 -13.48
N SER A 29 -0.46 -1.00 -12.85
CA SER A 29 0.83 -1.40 -13.45
C SER A 29 1.05 -2.92 -13.49
N GLY A 30 0.10 -3.73 -13.01
CA GLY A 30 0.14 -5.19 -13.07
C GLY A 30 0.23 -5.76 -14.48
N ILE A 31 0.04 -4.91 -15.51
CA ILE A 31 0.32 -5.23 -16.93
C ILE A 31 1.79 -5.54 -17.21
N PHE A 32 2.72 -5.01 -16.40
CA PHE A 32 4.15 -5.25 -16.57
C PHE A 32 4.57 -6.53 -15.83
N PRO A 33 5.12 -7.52 -16.55
CA PRO A 33 5.73 -8.70 -15.93
C PRO A 33 6.79 -8.29 -14.91
N ASN A 34 6.96 -9.09 -13.85
CA ASN A 34 7.86 -8.77 -12.76
C ASN A 34 9.32 -8.58 -13.22
N GLU A 35 9.72 -9.34 -14.25
CA GLU A 35 11.05 -9.33 -14.86
C GLU A 35 11.35 -8.02 -15.61
N GLU A 36 10.31 -7.30 -16.04
CA GLU A 36 10.42 -6.05 -16.82
C GLU A 36 10.34 -4.79 -15.94
N ARG A 37 9.83 -4.91 -14.70
CA ARG A 37 9.51 -3.75 -13.84
C ARG A 37 10.70 -2.81 -13.58
N ILE A 38 11.92 -3.33 -13.48
CA ILE A 38 13.12 -2.48 -13.29
C ILE A 38 13.33 -1.61 -14.53
N ALA A 39 13.39 -2.22 -15.72
CA ALA A 39 13.66 -1.51 -16.96
C ALA A 39 12.59 -0.45 -17.24
N VAL A 40 11.32 -0.81 -17.04
CA VAL A 40 10.18 0.10 -17.19
C VAL A 40 10.26 1.26 -16.20
N ALA A 41 10.57 0.99 -14.93
CA ALA A 41 10.73 2.04 -13.93
C ALA A 41 11.88 3.01 -14.27
N GLU A 42 13.00 2.51 -14.77
CA GLU A 42 14.12 3.34 -15.22
C GLU A 42 13.75 4.21 -16.43
N GLU A 43 13.01 3.66 -17.39
CA GLU A 43 12.51 4.41 -18.57
C GLU A 43 11.57 5.56 -18.17
N PHE A 44 10.70 5.33 -17.19
CA PHE A 44 9.81 6.36 -16.64
C PHE A 44 10.47 7.28 -15.60
N GLY A 45 11.78 7.14 -15.34
CA GLY A 45 12.50 7.96 -14.37
C GLY A 45 12.05 7.75 -12.91
N VAL A 46 11.50 6.57 -12.60
CA VAL A 46 11.13 6.18 -11.24
C VAL A 46 12.39 5.81 -10.46
N GLU A 47 12.57 6.44 -9.30
CA GLU A 47 13.67 6.08 -8.40
C GLU A 47 13.46 4.67 -7.81
N ILE A 48 14.48 3.81 -7.97
CA ILE A 48 14.48 2.43 -7.50
C ILE A 48 15.54 2.27 -6.40
N VAL A 49 15.12 1.84 -5.21
CA VAL A 49 16.05 1.54 -4.11
C VAL A 49 16.56 0.10 -4.18
N GLU A 50 17.62 -0.21 -3.44
CA GLU A 50 18.24 -1.54 -3.45
C GLU A 50 17.27 -2.68 -3.10
N ALA A 51 16.35 -2.45 -2.16
CA ALA A 51 15.33 -3.44 -1.80
C ALA A 51 14.38 -3.75 -2.99
N GLU A 52 14.07 -2.74 -3.80
CA GLU A 52 13.21 -2.90 -4.98
C GLU A 52 13.96 -3.59 -6.13
N ARG A 53 15.28 -3.36 -6.28
CA ARG A 53 16.09 -4.13 -7.24
C ARG A 53 16.15 -5.62 -6.89
N LYS A 54 16.29 -5.94 -5.60
CA LYS A 54 16.30 -7.32 -5.09
C LYS A 54 14.93 -7.99 -5.15
N PHE A 55 13.85 -7.22 -4.99
CA PHE A 55 12.49 -7.72 -5.09
C PHE A 55 11.60 -6.79 -5.95
N PRO A 56 11.71 -6.89 -7.29
CA PRO A 56 11.07 -5.97 -8.25
C PRO A 56 9.57 -5.89 -8.16
N MET A 57 8.95 -6.89 -7.53
CA MET A 57 7.51 -6.92 -7.33
C MET A 57 7.04 -5.64 -6.66
N ILE A 58 7.78 -5.11 -5.68
CA ILE A 58 7.42 -3.89 -4.93
C ILE A 58 7.26 -2.67 -5.85
N ILE A 59 7.98 -2.59 -6.97
CA ILE A 59 8.02 -1.41 -7.85
C ILE A 59 6.62 -1.04 -8.41
N HIS A 60 5.68 -1.99 -8.48
CA HIS A 60 4.34 -1.75 -9.03
C HIS A 60 3.61 -0.58 -8.35
N GLN A 61 3.76 -0.38 -7.04
CA GLN A 61 3.11 0.77 -6.38
C GLN A 61 3.55 2.12 -6.97
N LYS A 62 4.85 2.26 -7.31
CA LYS A 62 5.41 3.46 -7.92
C LYS A 62 5.02 3.57 -9.40
N LEU A 63 5.05 2.47 -10.14
CA LEU A 63 4.62 2.45 -11.55
C LEU A 63 3.13 2.73 -11.70
N SER A 64 2.29 2.18 -10.81
CA SER A 64 0.85 2.46 -10.79
C SER A 64 0.56 3.94 -10.54
N ARG A 65 1.35 4.61 -9.67
CA ARG A 65 1.29 6.07 -9.52
C ARG A 65 1.61 6.78 -10.84
N VAL A 66 2.67 6.38 -11.54
CA VAL A 66 3.04 6.98 -12.83
C VAL A 66 1.92 6.80 -13.85
N ILE A 67 1.38 5.59 -14.01
CA ILE A 67 0.28 5.31 -14.95
C ILE A 67 -0.97 6.12 -14.59
N ALA A 68 -1.36 6.15 -13.30
CA ALA A 68 -2.51 6.91 -12.83
C ALA A 68 -2.39 8.40 -13.19
N LYS A 69 -1.20 8.97 -13.04
CA LYS A 69 -0.92 10.36 -13.40
C LYS A 69 -0.86 10.57 -14.91
N GLU A 70 0.00 9.85 -15.61
CA GLU A 70 0.35 10.13 -17.00
C GLU A 70 -0.72 9.66 -18.00
N ILE A 71 -1.39 8.54 -17.72
CA ILE A 71 -2.39 7.95 -18.61
C ILE A 71 -3.81 8.33 -18.19
N PHE A 72 -4.14 8.15 -16.92
CA PHE A 72 -5.50 8.41 -16.40
C PHE A 72 -5.72 9.86 -15.95
N LYS A 73 -4.69 10.71 -16.03
CA LYS A 73 -4.77 12.15 -15.73
C LYS A 73 -5.29 12.44 -14.32
N VAL A 74 -4.95 11.57 -13.36
CA VAL A 74 -5.19 11.85 -11.95
C VAL A 74 -4.22 12.94 -11.50
N GLU A 75 -4.75 14.09 -11.10
CA GLU A 75 -3.96 15.24 -10.62
C GLU A 75 -3.91 15.34 -9.09
N ASP A 76 -4.80 14.63 -8.40
CA ASP A 76 -4.90 14.67 -6.94
C ASP A 76 -3.74 13.90 -6.29
N GLU A 77 -2.78 14.63 -5.71
CA GLU A 77 -1.61 14.03 -5.07
C GLU A 77 -1.97 13.15 -3.86
N GLU A 78 -3.12 13.32 -3.21
CA GLU A 78 -3.56 12.44 -2.12
C GLU A 78 -3.84 11.02 -2.66
N ILE A 79 -4.50 10.92 -3.82
CA ILE A 79 -4.75 9.66 -4.53
C ILE A 79 -3.43 9.05 -5.00
N LEU A 80 -2.60 9.84 -5.68
CA LEU A 80 -1.33 9.38 -6.25
C LEU A 80 -0.36 8.90 -5.17
N ASN A 81 -0.29 9.60 -4.04
CA ASN A 81 0.54 9.21 -2.91
C ASN A 81 0.08 7.91 -2.25
N ALA A 82 -1.23 7.74 -2.06
CA ALA A 82 -1.77 6.52 -1.50
C ALA A 82 -1.41 5.31 -2.37
N ILE A 83 -1.60 5.43 -3.71
CA ILE A 83 -1.18 4.40 -4.67
C ILE A 83 0.32 4.12 -4.55
N CYS A 84 1.15 5.16 -4.44
CA CYS A 84 2.61 5.06 -4.39
C CYS A 84 3.14 4.20 -3.24
N CYS A 85 2.42 4.10 -2.13
CA CYS A 85 2.89 3.40 -0.93
C CYS A 85 1.93 2.30 -0.46
N HIS A 86 0.98 1.84 -1.29
CA HIS A 86 -0.04 0.90 -0.84
C HIS A 86 0.51 -0.52 -0.51
N THR A 87 1.69 -0.88 -1.02
CA THR A 87 2.32 -2.17 -0.75
C THR A 87 3.16 -2.14 0.52
N THR A 88 3.99 -1.11 0.69
CA THR A 88 4.98 -1.03 1.79
C THR A 88 4.57 -0.12 2.93
N LEU A 89 3.58 0.76 2.71
CA LEU A 89 3.35 1.98 3.48
C LEU A 89 4.62 2.86 3.53
N ARG A 90 4.59 3.93 4.34
CA ARG A 90 5.70 4.84 4.63
C ARG A 90 5.49 5.52 5.99
N LYS A 91 6.54 6.12 6.57
CA LYS A 91 6.38 6.99 7.75
C LYS A 91 5.43 8.15 7.44
N HIS A 92 4.76 8.65 8.48
CA HIS A 92 3.82 9.77 8.37
C HIS A 92 2.73 9.54 7.31
N ALA A 93 2.26 8.29 7.22
CA ALA A 93 1.19 7.90 6.32
C ALA A 93 -0.06 8.77 6.56
N THR A 94 -0.62 9.30 5.47
CA THR A 94 -1.88 10.05 5.54
C THR A 94 -3.06 9.10 5.84
N LYS A 95 -4.22 9.66 6.17
CA LYS A 95 -5.44 8.85 6.30
C LYS A 95 -5.77 8.12 4.98
N MET A 96 -5.55 8.75 3.83
CA MET A 96 -5.77 8.10 2.53
C MET A 96 -4.79 6.94 2.29
N ASP A 97 -3.51 7.15 2.61
CA ASP A 97 -2.47 6.11 2.52
C ASP A 97 -2.91 4.88 3.35
N LEU A 98 -3.36 5.10 4.58
CA LEU A 98 -3.82 4.04 5.49
C LEU A 98 -5.11 3.37 5.01
N VAL A 99 -6.08 4.13 4.50
CA VAL A 99 -7.33 3.57 3.94
C VAL A 99 -7.02 2.61 2.81
N LEU A 100 -6.21 3.05 1.83
CA LEU A 100 -5.89 2.24 0.67
C LEU A 100 -5.06 1.01 1.07
N PHE A 101 -4.05 1.22 1.91
CA PHE A 101 -3.20 0.14 2.41
C PHE A 101 -3.99 -0.95 3.13
N VAL A 102 -4.90 -0.57 4.04
CA VAL A 102 -5.68 -1.54 4.82
C VAL A 102 -6.76 -2.21 3.96
N ALA A 103 -7.42 -1.46 3.07
CA ALA A 103 -8.43 -2.01 2.15
C ALA A 103 -7.84 -3.12 1.29
N ASP A 104 -6.63 -2.92 0.76
CA ASP A 104 -5.91 -3.91 -0.05
C ASP A 104 -5.65 -5.22 0.75
N LYS A 105 -5.22 -5.12 2.01
CA LYS A 105 -4.98 -6.31 2.84
C LYS A 105 -6.26 -7.03 3.28
N ILE A 106 -7.41 -6.34 3.27
CA ILE A 106 -8.71 -6.95 3.57
C ILE A 106 -9.29 -7.63 2.33
N GLU A 107 -9.12 -7.01 1.16
CA GLU A 107 -9.56 -7.53 -0.14
C GLU A 107 -8.58 -8.56 -0.70
N TRP A 108 -8.34 -9.59 0.11
CA TRP A 108 -7.49 -10.72 -0.25
C TRP A 108 -8.09 -11.49 -1.43
N ASP A 109 -7.35 -11.53 -2.53
CA ASP A 109 -7.75 -12.14 -3.80
C ASP A 109 -7.20 -13.57 -3.99
N GLN A 110 -6.35 -14.05 -3.07
CA GLN A 110 -5.76 -15.38 -3.16
C GLN A 110 -6.58 -16.44 -2.41
N LYS A 111 -6.22 -17.72 -2.61
CA LYS A 111 -6.87 -18.83 -1.91
C LYS A 111 -6.62 -18.77 -0.40
N GLY A 112 -7.64 -19.13 0.38
CA GLY A 112 -7.57 -19.21 1.83
C GLY A 112 -7.85 -17.88 2.52
N THR A 113 -7.66 -17.84 3.84
CA THR A 113 -7.79 -16.63 4.65
C THR A 113 -6.40 -16.18 5.08
N PRO A 114 -5.99 -14.92 4.85
CA PRO A 114 -4.69 -14.48 5.29
C PRO A 114 -4.67 -14.43 6.83
N PRO A 115 -3.57 -14.85 7.47
CA PRO A 115 -3.51 -15.07 8.91
C PRO A 115 -3.71 -13.78 9.73
N TYR A 116 -3.53 -12.61 9.12
CA TYR A 116 -3.69 -11.31 9.74
C TYR A 116 -5.12 -10.73 9.63
N LEU A 117 -6.03 -11.31 8.82
CA LEU A 117 -7.30 -10.67 8.46
C LEU A 117 -8.18 -10.35 9.69
N ILE A 118 -8.30 -11.30 10.60
CA ILE A 118 -9.13 -11.15 11.81
C ILE A 118 -8.60 -10.00 12.66
N GLU A 119 -7.29 -9.95 12.85
CA GLU A 119 -6.65 -8.92 13.68
C GLU A 119 -6.68 -7.54 13.01
N ILE A 120 -6.56 -7.46 11.67
CA ILE A 120 -6.76 -6.19 10.94
C ILE A 120 -8.18 -5.66 11.17
N LYS A 121 -9.21 -6.52 11.05
CA LYS A 121 -10.61 -6.12 11.28
C LYS A 121 -10.86 -5.66 12.71
N LYS A 122 -10.24 -6.32 13.71
CA LYS A 122 -10.25 -5.85 15.11
C LYS A 122 -9.51 -4.52 15.27
N GLY A 123 -8.38 -4.35 14.59
CA GLY A 123 -7.60 -3.10 14.55
C GLY A 123 -8.42 -1.93 14.00
N LEU A 124 -9.16 -2.16 12.91
CA LEU A 124 -10.11 -1.19 12.33
C LEU A 124 -11.24 -0.82 13.29
N GLY A 125 -11.53 -1.64 14.29
CA GLY A 125 -12.45 -1.29 15.39
C GLY A 125 -11.90 -0.19 16.29
N LYS A 126 -10.59 0.07 16.25
CA LYS A 126 -9.88 1.05 17.09
C LYS A 126 -9.43 2.28 16.31
N SER A 127 -8.63 2.09 15.25
CA SER A 127 -8.18 3.17 14.36
C SER A 127 -7.59 2.63 13.05
N LEU A 128 -7.39 3.50 12.05
CA LEU A 128 -6.72 3.13 10.80
C LEU A 128 -5.27 2.71 11.05
N GLU A 129 -4.56 3.46 11.89
CA GLU A 129 -3.18 3.23 12.29
C GLU A 129 -3.05 1.87 12.99
N LYS A 130 -4.00 1.51 13.87
CA LYS A 130 -3.99 0.21 14.53
C LYS A 130 -4.18 -0.93 13.54
N ALA A 131 -5.07 -0.77 12.56
CA ALA A 131 -5.29 -1.77 11.51
C ALA A 131 -4.04 -1.95 10.63
N ALA A 132 -3.45 -0.86 10.16
CA ALA A 132 -2.21 -0.89 9.38
C ALA A 132 -1.06 -1.51 10.19
N PHE A 133 -0.93 -1.13 11.47
CA PHE A 133 0.12 -1.65 12.33
C PHE A 133 0.03 -3.15 12.57
N VAL A 134 -1.17 -3.76 12.57
CA VAL A 134 -1.31 -5.22 12.65
C VAL A 134 -0.58 -5.90 11.50
N TYR A 135 -0.79 -5.44 10.27
CA TYR A 135 -0.13 -6.03 9.10
C TYR A 135 1.38 -5.71 9.08
N ILE A 136 1.75 -4.47 9.36
CA ILE A 136 3.17 -4.05 9.40
C ILE A 136 3.93 -4.84 10.49
N SER A 137 3.34 -5.04 11.67
CA SER A 137 3.92 -5.86 12.74
C SER A 137 4.01 -7.33 12.36
N TYR A 138 2.98 -7.87 11.70
CA TYR A 138 2.99 -9.24 11.19
C TYR A 138 4.18 -9.49 10.24
N LEU A 139 4.47 -8.54 9.34
CA LEU A 139 5.66 -8.61 8.48
C LEU A 139 6.95 -8.44 9.28
N TRP A 140 6.99 -7.49 10.21
CA TRP A 140 8.18 -7.18 11.01
C TRP A 140 8.62 -8.34 11.91
N GLU A 141 7.68 -9.04 12.55
CA GLU A 141 7.95 -10.23 13.36
C GLU A 141 8.51 -11.39 12.54
N ARG A 142 8.29 -11.37 11.21
CA ARG A 142 8.72 -12.41 10.27
C ARG A 142 9.77 -11.90 9.31
N LYS A 143 10.44 -10.79 9.63
CA LYS A 143 11.34 -10.10 8.72
C LYS A 143 12.47 -10.98 8.18
N ASP A 144 12.93 -11.95 8.99
CA ASP A 144 13.97 -12.90 8.60
C ASP A 144 13.51 -13.91 7.54
N THR A 145 12.19 -14.02 7.32
CA THR A 145 11.59 -14.84 6.25
C THR A 145 11.33 -14.05 4.97
N LEU A 146 11.46 -12.72 5.01
CA LEU A 146 11.21 -11.86 3.86
C LEU A 146 12.45 -11.81 2.96
N LYS A 147 12.23 -11.74 1.65
CA LYS A 147 13.33 -11.57 0.68
C LYS A 147 14.09 -10.25 0.91
N VAL A 148 13.36 -9.20 1.30
CA VAL A 148 13.87 -7.87 1.60
C VAL A 148 13.00 -7.20 2.66
N ILE A 149 13.58 -6.26 3.40
CA ILE A 149 12.84 -5.25 4.17
C ILE A 149 12.97 -3.95 3.40
N HIS A 150 11.85 -3.40 2.94
CA HIS A 150 11.85 -2.11 2.26
C HIS A 150 12.05 -0.98 3.29
N PRO A 151 12.89 0.05 3.02
CA PRO A 151 13.11 1.15 3.97
C PRO A 151 11.80 1.81 4.44
N TRP A 152 10.84 2.03 3.53
CA TRP A 152 9.55 2.60 3.93
C TRP A 152 8.73 1.71 4.86
N LEU A 153 8.83 0.38 4.75
CA LEU A 153 8.16 -0.57 5.64
C LEU A 153 8.74 -0.46 7.05
N GLU A 154 10.07 -0.41 7.16
CA GLU A 154 10.76 -0.24 8.44
C GLU A 154 10.42 1.10 9.10
N GLU A 155 10.47 2.20 8.34
CA GLU A 155 10.10 3.52 8.84
C GLU A 155 8.62 3.56 9.28
N ALA A 156 7.71 2.95 8.51
CA ALA A 156 6.29 2.85 8.86
C ALA A 156 6.08 2.02 10.14
N TYR A 157 6.85 0.94 10.34
CA TYR A 157 6.78 0.13 11.56
C TYR A 157 7.08 0.98 12.80
N TRP A 158 8.20 1.69 12.82
CA TRP A 158 8.60 2.48 13.98
C TRP A 158 7.67 3.66 14.24
N ASP A 159 7.21 4.34 13.19
CA ASP A 159 6.28 5.47 13.36
C ASP A 159 4.92 5.00 13.88
N LEU A 160 4.33 3.96 13.29
CA LEU A 160 3.06 3.39 13.75
C LEU A 160 3.16 2.81 15.16
N LYS A 161 4.28 2.15 15.50
CA LYS A 161 4.51 1.62 16.85
C LYS A 161 4.37 2.72 17.91
N ARG A 162 4.98 3.88 17.67
CA ARG A 162 4.91 5.05 18.55
C ARG A 162 3.51 5.67 18.64
N ILE A 163 2.69 5.54 17.60
CA ILE A 163 1.32 6.06 17.58
C ILE A 163 0.35 5.14 18.33
N VAL A 164 0.58 3.82 18.26
CA VAL A 164 -0.39 2.80 18.71
C VAL A 164 -0.03 2.08 20.01
N GLN A 165 1.15 2.35 20.57
CA GLN A 165 1.67 1.84 21.85
C GLN A 165 2.18 3.00 22.70
#